data_AF-A0A3B8SV53-F1
#
_entry.id   AF-A0A3B8SV53-F1
#
_cell.length_a   1.000
_cell.length_b   1.000
_cell.length_c   1.000
_cell.angle_alpha   90.00
_cell.angle_beta   90.00
_cell.angle_gamma   90.00
#
_symmetry.space_group_name_H-M   'P 1'
#
loop_
_entity.id
_entity.type
_entity.pdbx_description
1 polymer ?
#
loop_
_entity_poly.entity_id
_entity_poly.type
_entity_poly.pdbx_seq_one_letter_code
_entity_poly.pdbx_strand_id
1 'polypeptide(L)'
;MKKQEGNKESTGIFYSVIKRLFDIICGLLGIIILIPVTLIIKIISVCCGDFDSIFFTQKRIGKDGKEFNFYKYRSMVPNADKILFEMLENNPEIKAEYDKNKKLKDDPRIT
;
A
#
# COMPACT_ATOMS: atom_id res chain seq x y z
N MET A 1 -51.13 1.11 -5.78
CA MET A 1 -49.86 1.81 -6.10
C MET A 1 -48.65 0.90 -5.81
N LYS A 2 -48.34 -0.08 -6.68
CA LYS A 2 -47.18 -0.99 -6.52
C LYS A 2 -46.45 -1.18 -7.85
N LYS A 3 -45.74 -0.16 -8.36
CA LYS A 3 -44.98 -0.29 -9.62
C LYS A 3 -43.75 0.63 -9.73
N GLN A 4 -42.96 0.79 -8.67
CA GLN A 4 -41.73 1.61 -8.72
C GLN A 4 -40.48 0.99 -8.07
N GLU A 5 -40.51 -0.23 -7.54
CA GLU A 5 -39.32 -0.85 -6.93
C GLU A 5 -38.36 -1.47 -7.96
N GLY A 6 -38.86 -1.97 -9.09
CA GLY A 6 -38.04 -2.67 -10.09
C GLY A 6 -37.04 -1.81 -10.89
N ASN A 7 -37.16 -0.47 -10.87
CA ASN A 7 -36.29 0.41 -11.67
C ASN A 7 -35.07 0.96 -10.88
N LYS A 8 -35.08 0.87 -9.55
CA LYS A 8 -33.95 1.31 -8.71
C LYS A 8 -32.86 0.25 -8.58
N GLU A 9 -33.22 -1.04 -8.65
CA GLU A 9 -32.23 -2.12 -8.59
C GLU A 9 -31.46 -2.27 -9.91
N SER A 10 -32.14 -2.18 -11.05
CA SER A 10 -31.50 -2.27 -12.38
C SER A 10 -30.49 -1.13 -12.61
N THR A 11 -30.83 0.10 -12.19
CA THR A 11 -29.93 1.26 -12.26
C THR A 11 -28.71 1.08 -11.34
N GLY A 12 -28.89 0.50 -10.14
CA GLY A 12 -27.79 0.18 -9.22
C GLY A 12 -26.83 -0.90 -9.75
N ILE A 13 -27.37 -1.94 -10.38
CA ILE A 13 -26.56 -3.01 -11.00
C ILE A 13 -25.81 -2.46 -12.21
N PHE A 14 -26.49 -1.75 -13.11
CA PHE A 14 -25.88 -1.16 -14.30
C PHE A 14 -24.78 -0.15 -13.93
N TYR A 15 -25.03 0.72 -12.94
CA TYR A 15 -24.04 1.63 -12.40
C TYR A 15 -22.82 0.90 -11.84
N SER A 16 -23.04 -0.18 -11.07
CA SER A 16 -21.95 -0.97 -10.47
C SER A 16 -21.08 -1.65 -11.54
N VAL A 17 -21.68 -2.14 -12.63
CA VAL A 17 -20.96 -2.75 -13.76
C VAL A 17 -20.14 -1.70 -14.51
N ILE A 18 -20.72 -0.55 -14.84
CA ILE A 18 -20.00 0.54 -15.51
C ILE A 18 -18.85 1.05 -14.65
N LYS A 19 -19.10 1.28 -13.35
CA LYS A 19 -18.06 1.71 -12.41
C LYS A 19 -16.91 0.71 -12.37
N ARG A 20 -17.22 -0.59 -12.33
CA ARG A 20 -16.18 -1.63 -12.32
C ARG A 20 -15.35 -1.64 -13.60
N LEU A 21 -15.99 -1.49 -14.77
CA LEU A 21 -15.28 -1.39 -16.05
C LEU A 21 -14.39 -0.14 -16.10
N PHE A 22 -14.91 1.00 -15.66
CA PHE A 22 -14.17 2.24 -15.57
C PHE A 22 -12.95 2.12 -14.64
N ASP A 23 -13.12 1.58 -13.43
CA ASP A 23 -12.03 1.36 -12.47
C ASP A 23 -10.93 0.45 -13.05
N ILE A 24 -11.30 -0.59 -13.80
CA ILE A 24 -10.33 -1.49 -14.45
C ILE A 24 -9.56 -0.77 -15.57
N ILE A 25 -10.25 -0.05 -16.44
CA ILE A 25 -9.62 0.66 -17.57
C ILE A 25 -8.68 1.75 -17.06
N CYS A 26 -9.17 2.59 -16.14
CA CYS A 26 -8.35 3.64 -15.52
C CYS A 26 -7.20 3.05 -14.71
N GLY A 27 -7.41 1.93 -14.01
CA GLY A 27 -6.36 1.21 -13.29
C GLY A 27 -5.27 0.70 -14.22
N LEU A 28 -5.63 0.08 -15.34
CA LEU A 28 -4.66 -0.42 -16.35
C LEU A 28 -3.86 0.72 -16.98
N LEU A 29 -4.52 1.82 -17.35
CA LEU A 29 -3.85 3.01 -17.87
C LEU A 29 -2.89 3.61 -16.82
N GLY A 30 -3.31 3.66 -15.57
CA GLY A 30 -2.47 4.09 -14.46
C GLY A 30 -1.23 3.21 -14.31
N ILE A 31 -1.36 1.89 -14.40
CA ILE A 31 -0.23 0.95 -14.34
C ILE A 31 0.75 1.21 -15.49
N ILE A 32 0.27 1.40 -16.72
CA ILE A 32 1.13 1.65 -17.89
C ILE A 32 1.99 2.91 -17.67
N ILE A 33 1.39 3.98 -17.15
CA ILE A 33 2.10 5.23 -16.83
C ILE A 33 3.07 5.03 -15.66
N LEU A 34 2.75 4.15 -14.72
CA LEU A 34 3.56 3.89 -13.53
C LEU A 34 4.77 2.98 -13.81
N ILE A 35 4.77 2.19 -14.89
CA ILE A 35 5.91 1.34 -15.29
C ILE A 35 7.23 2.14 -15.43
N PRO A 36 7.31 3.24 -16.23
CA PRO A 36 8.57 3.99 -16.37
C PRO A 36 9.03 4.59 -15.04
N VAL A 37 8.11 5.08 -14.21
CA VAL A 37 8.43 5.62 -12.88
C VAL A 37 9.00 4.52 -11.99
N THR A 38 8.40 3.33 -12.00
CA THR A 38 8.87 2.16 -11.25
C THR A 38 10.27 1.74 -11.67
N LEU A 39 10.56 1.76 -12.98
CA LEU A 39 11.88 1.43 -13.50
C LEU A 39 12.95 2.43 -13.03
N ILE A 40 12.65 3.73 -13.09
CA ILE A 40 13.57 4.79 -12.62
C ILE A 40 13.88 4.58 -11.14
N ILE A 41 12.85 4.36 -10.31
CA ILE A 41 13.03 4.11 -8.87
C ILE A 41 13.87 2.83 -8.65
N LYS A 42 13.66 1.76 -9.42
CA LYS A 42 14.47 0.53 -9.29
C LYS A 42 15.94 0.79 -9.60
N ILE A 43 16.21 1.53 -10.67
CA ILE A 43 17.58 1.83 -11.10
C ILE A 43 18.28 2.62 -10.00
N ILE A 44 17.64 3.66 -9.46
CA ILE A 44 18.20 4.46 -8.36
C ILE A 44 18.46 3.58 -7.13
N SER A 45 17.48 2.76 -6.73
CA SER A 45 17.61 1.83 -5.60
C SER A 45 18.82 0.90 -5.76
N VAL A 46 18.99 0.32 -6.95
CA VAL A 46 20.11 -0.57 -7.26
C VAL A 46 21.45 0.18 -7.26
N CYS A 47 21.49 1.40 -7.80
CA CYS A 47 22.68 2.25 -7.74
C CYS A 47 23.07 2.63 -6.31
N CYS A 48 22.10 2.76 -5.40
CA CYS A 48 22.33 2.99 -3.96
C CYS A 48 22.68 1.71 -3.19
N GLY A 49 22.80 0.55 -3.85
CA GLY A 49 23.16 -0.72 -3.23
C GLY A 49 21.97 -1.52 -2.67
N ASP A 50 20.73 -1.08 -2.90
CA ASP A 50 19.51 -1.79 -2.50
C ASP A 50 18.96 -2.63 -3.68
N PHE A 51 19.23 -3.93 -3.61
CA PHE A 51 18.84 -4.90 -4.63
C PHE A 51 17.46 -5.53 -4.38
N ASP A 52 16.83 -5.27 -3.24
CA ASP A 52 15.59 -5.92 -2.84
C ASP A 52 14.34 -5.39 -3.58
N SER A 53 13.17 -5.96 -3.27
CA SER A 53 11.88 -5.59 -3.88
C SER A 53 11.48 -4.15 -3.60
N ILE A 54 11.15 -3.39 -4.65
CA ILE A 54 10.61 -2.02 -4.55
C ILE A 54 9.20 -2.02 -3.95
N PHE A 55 8.48 -3.14 -4.04
CA PHE A 55 7.12 -3.22 -3.53
C PHE A 55 7.09 -3.84 -2.14
N PHE A 56 6.43 -3.15 -1.21
CA PHE A 56 6.03 -3.66 0.09
C PHE A 56 4.58 -4.12 0.03
N THR A 57 4.31 -5.30 0.60
CA THR A 57 2.96 -5.90 0.61
C THR A 57 2.38 -5.85 2.02
N GLN A 58 1.17 -5.30 2.14
CA GLN A 58 0.42 -5.28 3.40
C GLN A 58 -0.95 -5.92 3.22
N LYS A 59 -1.38 -6.80 4.13
CA LYS A 59 -2.76 -7.30 4.12
C LYS A 59 -3.74 -6.21 4.58
N ARG A 60 -4.85 -6.03 3.86
CA ARG A 60 -5.94 -5.11 4.21
C ARG A 60 -7.30 -5.76 3.99
N ILE A 61 -8.28 -5.35 4.78
CA ILE A 61 -9.67 -5.80 4.64
C ILE A 61 -10.31 -5.03 3.49
N GLY A 62 -10.83 -5.75 2.50
CA GLY A 62 -11.48 -5.23 1.30
C GLY A 62 -13.00 -5.39 1.31
N LYS A 63 -13.58 -5.41 0.12
CA LYS A 63 -15.03 -5.57 -0.08
C LYS A 63 -15.52 -6.88 0.55
N ASP A 64 -16.67 -6.81 1.22
CA ASP A 64 -17.33 -7.95 1.87
C ASP A 64 -16.45 -8.63 2.95
N GLY A 65 -15.52 -7.88 3.55
CA GLY A 65 -14.64 -8.38 4.62
C GLY A 65 -13.49 -9.26 4.14
N LYS A 66 -13.30 -9.42 2.82
CA LYS A 66 -12.24 -10.27 2.26
C LYS A 66 -10.89 -9.57 2.33
N GLU A 67 -9.88 -10.25 2.86
CA GLU A 67 -8.51 -9.75 2.85
C GLU A 67 -7.94 -9.70 1.43
N PHE A 68 -7.16 -8.66 1.15
CA PHE A 68 -6.37 -8.55 -0.07
C PHE A 68 -4.97 -7.99 0.22
N ASN A 69 -4.04 -8.32 -0.67
CA ASN A 69 -2.68 -7.81 -0.64
C ASN A 69 -2.66 -6.40 -1.24
N PHE A 70 -2.33 -5.42 -0.40
CA PHE A 70 -2.11 -4.03 -0.79
C PHE A 70 -0.62 -3.83 -1.11
N TYR A 71 -0.32 -3.54 -2.37
CA TYR A 71 1.03 -3.25 -2.84
C TYR A 71 1.28 -1.74 -2.80
N LYS A 72 2.40 -1.33 -2.21
CA LYS A 72 2.88 0.05 -2.21
C LYS A 72 4.39 0.10 -2.47
N TYR A 73 4.90 1.25 -2.89
CA TYR A 73 6.34 1.46 -2.92
C TYR A 73 6.91 1.36 -1.50
N ARG A 74 8.04 0.68 -1.41
CA ARG A 74 8.82 0.52 -0.20
C ARG A 74 9.59 1.82 0.03
N SER A 75 9.36 2.43 1.18
CA SER A 75 10.05 3.63 1.66
C SER A 75 10.99 3.34 2.83
N MET A 76 11.06 2.08 3.26
CA MET A 76 11.88 1.65 4.39
C MET A 76 12.88 0.60 3.93
N VAL A 77 14.01 0.52 4.62
CA VAL A 77 15.02 -0.50 4.39
C VAL A 77 14.44 -1.93 4.49
N PRO A 78 15.04 -2.91 3.79
CA PRO A 78 14.68 -4.31 3.96
C PRO A 78 14.74 -4.73 5.43
N ASN A 79 13.78 -5.52 5.89
CA ASN A 79 13.70 -5.99 7.28
C ASN A 79 13.62 -4.87 8.35
N ALA A 80 13.06 -3.69 8.01
CA ALA A 80 12.87 -2.58 8.95
C ALA A 80 12.22 -2.97 10.30
N ASP A 81 11.33 -3.96 10.31
CA ASP A 81 10.74 -4.46 11.56
C ASP A 81 11.78 -5.13 12.46
N LYS A 82 12.67 -5.96 11.90
CA LYS A 82 13.74 -6.62 12.67
C LYS A 82 14.73 -5.61 13.23
N ILE A 83 15.12 -4.63 12.40
CA ILE A 83 16.01 -3.55 12.82
C ILE A 83 15.38 -2.76 13.97
N LEU A 84 14.08 -2.49 13.91
CA LEU A 84 13.38 -1.85 15.02
C LEU A 84 13.41 -2.69 16.29
N PHE A 85 13.09 -3.98 16.22
CA PHE A 85 13.14 -4.85 17.40
C PHE A 85 14.53 -4.85 18.04
N GLU A 86 15.59 -4.97 17.24
CA GLU A 86 16.97 -4.90 17.73
C GLU A 86 17.30 -3.55 18.37
N MET A 87 16.85 -2.43 17.77
CA MET A 87 17.03 -1.08 18.34
C MET A 87 16.28 -0.89 19.67
N LEU A 88 15.07 -1.46 19.79
CA LEU A 88 14.27 -1.39 21.01
C LEU A 88 14.85 -2.27 22.13
N GLU A 89 15.50 -3.38 21.79
CA GLU A 89 16.17 -4.26 22.76
C GLU A 89 17.49 -3.65 23.26
N ASN A 90 18.28 -3.08 22.36
CA ASN A 90 19.60 -2.55 22.69
C ASN A 90 19.58 -1.15 23.31
N ASN A 91 18.49 -0.37 23.14
CA ASN A 91 18.42 0.99 23.66
C ASN A 91 17.08 1.31 24.36
N PRO A 92 17.07 1.39 25.70
CA PRO A 92 15.84 1.65 26.46
C PRO A 92 15.27 3.06 26.25
N GLU A 93 16.08 4.05 25.84
CA GLU A 93 15.58 5.41 25.57
C GLU A 93 14.76 5.46 24.27
N ILE A 94 15.26 4.82 23.21
CA ILE A 94 14.55 4.65 21.93
C ILE A 94 13.25 3.88 22.16
N LYS A 95 13.28 2.88 23.05
CA LYS A 95 12.08 2.13 23.43
C LYS A 95 11.04 3.00 24.14
N ALA A 96 11.44 3.83 25.09
CA ALA A 96 10.53 4.75 25.77
C ALA A 96 9.91 5.78 24.81
N GLU A 97 10.70 6.31 23.86
CA GLU A 97 10.20 7.21 22.83
C GLU A 97 9.20 6.51 21.89
N TYR A 98 9.56 5.31 21.42
CA TYR A 98 8.70 4.51 20.55
C TYR A 98 7.41 4.09 21.26
N ASP A 99 7.45 3.76 22.55
CA ASP A 99 6.24 3.40 23.30
C ASP A 99 5.29 4.59 23.47
N LYS A 100 5.83 5.80 23.61
CA LYS A 100 5.04 7.02 23.73
C LYS A 100 4.44 7.48 22.40
N ASN A 101 5.22 7.44 21.31
CA ASN A 101 4.87 8.08 20.05
C ASN A 101 4.57 7.10 18.90
N LYS A 102 4.93 5.82 19.05
CA LYS A 102 4.92 4.77 18.01
C LYS A 102 5.66 5.16 16.72
N LYS A 103 6.49 6.20 16.80
CA LYS A 103 7.34 6.76 15.74
C LYS A 103 8.61 7.28 16.39
N LEU A 104 9.73 7.07 15.71
CA LEU A 104 11.02 7.65 16.08
C LEU A 104 11.17 8.99 15.36
N LYS A 105 11.79 9.97 16.01
CA LYS A 105 11.99 11.30 15.43
C LYS A 105 13.00 11.28 14.27
N ASP A 106 14.13 10.61 14.46
CA ASP A 106 15.12 10.31 13.41
C ASP A 106 15.17 8.79 13.21
N ASP A 107 14.48 8.32 12.18
CA ASP A 107 14.34 6.88 11.92
C ASP A 107 15.33 6.44 10.83
N PRO A 108 16.40 5.70 11.19
CA PRO A 108 17.40 5.24 10.22
C PRO A 108 16.85 4.18 9.25
N ARG A 109 15.60 3.72 9.46
CA ARG A 109 14.96 2.74 8.60
C ARG A 109 14.30 3.37 7.37
N ILE A 110 14.19 4.70 7.31
CA ILE A 110 13.60 5.41 6.16
C ILE A 110 14.71 5.69 5.14
N THR A 111 14.44 5.37 3.86
CA THR A 111 15.34 5.61 2.73
C THR A 111 14.98 6.85 1.92
#